data_AF-A0A3D9ZHE6-F1
#
_entry.id   AF-A0A3D9ZHE6-F1
#
_cell.length_a   1.000
_cell.length_b   1.000
_cell.length_c   1.000
_cell.angle_alpha   90.00
_cell.angle_beta   90.00
_cell.angle_gamma   90.00
#
_symmetry.space_group_name_H-M   'P 1'
#
loop_
_entity.id
_entity.type
_entity.pdbx_description
1 polymer ?
#
loop_
_entity_poly.entity_id
_entity_poly.type
_entity_poly.pdbx_seq_one_letter_code
_entity_poly.pdbx_strand_id
1 'polypeptide(L)'
;MRDAFGEALDRMARREELERLKAEAAANKRTSVAAEVAEAVRRVVEHHPDTTVTVAVESAGASTAFLVGWANDAVSISPGPVKDAAAQLAELIRQDPTLLAPDQE
;
A
#
# COMPACT_ATOMS: atom_id res chain seq x y z
N MET A 1 45.24 16.25 -4.98
CA MET A 1 43.92 16.55 -4.37
C MET A 1 42.74 15.82 -5.03
N ARG A 2 42.95 14.96 -6.04
CA ARG A 2 41.86 14.29 -6.77
C ARG A 2 41.46 12.91 -6.19
N ASP A 3 42.28 12.35 -5.29
CA ASP A 3 42.06 11.01 -4.72
C ASP A 3 41.10 10.99 -3.53
N ALA A 4 41.26 11.89 -2.56
CA ALA A 4 40.43 11.92 -1.35
C ALA A 4 38.95 12.27 -1.62
N PHE A 5 38.70 13.09 -2.66
CA PHE A 5 37.33 13.43 -3.08
C PHE A 5 36.67 12.27 -3.84
N GLY A 6 37.41 11.55 -4.68
CA GLY A 6 36.92 10.34 -5.36
C GLY A 6 36.53 9.25 -4.37
N GLU A 7 37.36 8.98 -3.37
CA GLU A 7 37.05 8.04 -2.29
C GLU A 7 35.85 8.47 -1.43
N ALA A 8 35.65 9.77 -1.25
CA ALA A 8 34.49 10.30 -0.56
C ALA A 8 33.19 10.11 -1.38
N LEU A 9 33.25 10.30 -2.71
CA LEU A 9 32.13 10.04 -3.62
C LEU A 9 31.79 8.55 -3.68
N ASP A 10 32.77 7.65 -3.76
CA ASP A 10 32.52 6.20 -3.75
C ASP A 10 31.88 5.72 -2.46
N ARG A 11 32.28 6.28 -1.31
CA ARG A 11 31.63 6.00 -0.02
C ARG A 11 30.21 6.53 0.03
N MET A 12 29.96 7.70 -0.55
CA MET A 12 28.63 8.28 -0.64
C MET A 12 27.71 7.42 -1.53
N ALA A 13 28.18 7.01 -2.70
CA ALA A 13 27.44 6.16 -3.63
C ALA A 13 27.07 4.81 -2.99
N ARG A 14 28.02 4.14 -2.32
CA ARG A 14 27.73 2.90 -1.57
C ARG A 14 26.73 3.10 -0.45
N ARG A 15 26.78 4.24 0.23
CA ARG A 15 25.81 4.58 1.30
C ARG A 15 24.42 4.78 0.73
N GLU A 16 24.29 5.51 -0.38
CA GLU A 16 23.00 5.73 -1.06
C GLU A 16 22.39 4.42 -1.53
N GLU A 17 23.18 3.54 -2.14
CA GLU A 17 22.74 2.21 -2.56
C GLU A 17 22.25 1.35 -1.38
N LEU A 18 22.98 1.33 -0.26
CA LEU A 18 22.55 0.63 0.96
C LEU A 18 21.25 1.19 1.54
N GLU A 19 21.09 2.51 1.57
CA GLU A 19 19.85 3.14 2.05
C GLU A 19 18.66 2.81 1.12
N ARG A 20 18.89 2.77 -0.18
CA ARG A 20 17.88 2.33 -1.15
C ARG A 20 17.48 0.86 -0.92
N LEU A 21 18.44 -0.04 -0.79
CA LEU A 21 18.17 -1.46 -0.52
C LEU A 21 17.40 -1.67 0.80
N LYS A 22 17.75 -0.92 1.85
CA LYS A 22 17.00 -0.93 3.12
C LYS A 22 15.57 -0.42 2.96
N ALA A 23 15.37 0.66 2.20
CA ALA A 23 14.04 1.21 1.95
C ALA A 23 13.16 0.22 1.17
N GLU A 24 13.71 -0.44 0.15
CA GLU A 24 13.04 -1.48 -0.62
C GLU A 24 12.71 -2.71 0.27
N ALA A 25 13.66 -3.17 1.09
CA ALA A 25 13.42 -4.27 2.03
C ALA A 25 12.35 -3.91 3.09
N ALA A 26 12.36 -2.68 3.61
CA ALA A 26 11.35 -2.19 4.54
C ALA A 26 9.98 -2.06 3.88
N ALA A 27 9.90 -1.68 2.59
CA ALA A 27 8.66 -1.71 1.82
C ALA A 27 8.13 -3.15 1.68
N ASN A 28 8.97 -4.08 1.24
CA ASN A 28 8.57 -5.49 1.10
C ASN A 28 8.11 -6.10 2.42
N LYS A 29 8.80 -5.82 3.54
CA LYS A 29 8.39 -6.28 4.87
C LYS A 29 7.05 -5.68 5.31
N ARG A 30 6.75 -4.43 4.98
CA ARG A 30 5.45 -3.81 5.30
C ARG A 30 4.32 -4.50 4.55
N THR A 31 4.50 -4.76 3.27
CA THR A 31 3.55 -5.54 2.46
C THR A 31 3.38 -6.95 3.02
N SER A 32 4.44 -7.58 3.54
CA SER A 32 4.34 -8.91 4.16
C SER A 32 3.51 -8.89 5.45
N VAL A 33 3.72 -7.92 6.35
CA VAL A 33 2.91 -7.77 7.58
C VAL A 33 1.44 -7.53 7.24
N ALA A 34 1.19 -6.66 6.26
CA ALA A 34 -0.17 -6.35 5.84
C ALA A 34 -0.89 -7.60 5.27
N ALA A 35 -0.18 -8.41 4.47
CA ALA A 35 -0.68 -9.68 3.96
C ALA A 35 -0.91 -10.72 5.08
N GLU A 36 -0.01 -10.82 6.06
CA GLU A 36 -0.18 -11.72 7.21
C GLU A 36 -1.46 -11.39 8.02
N VAL A 37 -1.74 -10.10 8.25
CA VAL A 37 -2.97 -9.68 8.94
C VAL A 37 -4.20 -10.02 8.10
N ALA A 38 -4.17 -9.79 6.79
CA ALA A 38 -5.28 -10.15 5.90
C ALA A 38 -5.57 -11.66 5.91
N GLU A 39 -4.53 -12.51 5.89
CA GLU A 39 -4.69 -13.96 6.02
C GLU A 39 -5.25 -14.39 7.38
N ALA A 40 -4.86 -13.73 8.47
CA ALA A 40 -5.44 -13.99 9.78
C ALA A 40 -6.94 -13.67 9.81
N VAL A 41 -7.35 -12.53 9.22
CA VAL A 41 -8.76 -12.13 9.13
C VAL A 41 -9.55 -13.05 8.21
N ARG A 42 -8.96 -13.50 7.10
CA ARG A 42 -9.58 -14.48 6.18
C ARG A 42 -10.05 -15.73 6.92
N ARG A 43 -9.22 -16.29 7.82
CA ARG A 43 -9.60 -17.45 8.65
C ARG A 43 -10.80 -17.18 9.54
N VAL A 44 -10.95 -15.95 10.05
CA VAL A 44 -12.13 -15.56 10.85
C VAL A 44 -13.37 -15.52 9.95
N VAL A 45 -13.28 -14.87 8.79
CA VAL A 45 -14.40 -14.73 7.83
C VAL A 45 -14.85 -16.08 7.26
N GLU A 46 -13.95 -17.05 7.10
CA GLU A 46 -14.28 -18.42 6.68
C GLU A 46 -15.26 -19.11 7.64
N HIS A 47 -15.19 -18.82 8.94
CA HIS A 47 -16.09 -19.41 9.95
C HIS A 47 -17.40 -18.61 10.12
N HIS A 48 -17.50 -17.45 9.48
CA HIS A 48 -18.62 -16.53 9.59
C HIS A 48 -19.12 -16.12 8.20
N PRO A 49 -19.86 -17.02 7.50
CA PRO A 49 -20.56 -16.65 6.28
C PRO A 49 -21.46 -15.43 6.55
N ASP A 50 -21.58 -14.55 5.56
CA ASP A 50 -22.24 -13.23 5.65
C ASP A 50 -21.45 -12.10 6.33
N THR A 51 -20.21 -12.35 6.76
CA THR A 51 -19.33 -11.30 7.28
C THR A 51 -18.41 -10.75 6.20
N THR A 52 -18.30 -9.41 6.13
CA THR A 52 -17.28 -8.71 5.33
C THR A 52 -16.47 -7.80 6.26
N VAL A 53 -15.15 -7.81 6.12
CA VAL A 53 -14.22 -7.06 6.97
C VAL A 53 -13.33 -6.18 6.12
N THR A 54 -13.22 -4.91 6.50
CA THR A 54 -12.19 -4.00 5.96
C THR A 54 -11.03 -3.93 6.95
N VAL A 55 -9.83 -4.20 6.47
CA VAL A 55 -8.59 -4.17 7.27
C VAL A 55 -7.72 -3.03 6.77
N ALA A 56 -7.34 -2.10 7.64
CA ALA A 56 -6.33 -1.09 7.33
C ALA A 56 -5.11 -1.33 8.23
N VAL A 57 -3.95 -1.52 7.60
CA VAL A 57 -2.66 -1.74 8.28
C VAL A 57 -1.80 -0.52 8.08
N GLU A 58 -1.50 0.18 9.18
CA GLU A 58 -0.57 1.32 9.19
C GLU A 58 0.81 0.84 9.66
N SER A 59 1.87 1.11 8.88
CA SER A 59 3.24 0.77 9.24
C SER A 59 4.25 1.74 8.64
N ALA A 60 5.09 2.33 9.51
CA ALA A 60 6.10 3.34 9.16
C ALA A 60 5.55 4.46 8.26
N GLY A 61 4.37 4.99 8.59
CA GLY A 61 3.73 6.10 7.87
C GLY A 61 3.02 5.72 6.56
N ALA A 62 3.06 4.45 6.15
CA ALA A 62 2.28 3.94 5.01
C ALA A 62 1.03 3.22 5.52
N SER A 63 -0.08 3.36 4.80
CA SER A 63 -1.33 2.62 5.06
C SER A 63 -1.61 1.67 3.89
N THR A 64 -1.90 0.41 4.19
CA THR A 64 -2.36 -0.58 3.21
C THR A 64 -3.71 -1.11 3.66
N ALA A 65 -4.69 -1.10 2.77
CA ALA A 65 -6.04 -1.54 3.07
C ALA A 65 -6.44 -2.76 2.24
N PHE A 66 -7.24 -3.65 2.84
CA PHE A 66 -7.83 -4.82 2.21
C PHE A 66 -9.31 -4.92 2.56
N LEU A 67 -10.08 -5.50 1.65
CA LEU A 67 -11.43 -5.99 1.91
C LEU A 67 -11.39 -7.51 1.89
N VAL A 68 -11.88 -8.13 2.96
CA VAL A 68 -11.93 -9.58 3.15
C VAL A 68 -13.39 -9.98 3.25
N GLY A 69 -13.85 -10.81 2.32
CA GLY A 69 -15.26 -11.16 2.23
C GLY A 69 -15.53 -12.33 1.29
N TRP A 70 -16.75 -12.85 1.34
CA TRP A 70 -17.18 -13.94 0.48
C TRP A 70 -17.42 -13.45 -0.95
N ALA A 71 -16.82 -14.15 -1.92
CA ALA A 71 -17.05 -13.98 -3.35
C ALA A 71 -16.95 -15.35 -4.03
N ASN A 72 -17.93 -15.71 -4.86
CA ASN A 72 -17.97 -16.98 -5.59
C ASN A 72 -17.76 -18.21 -4.68
N ASP A 73 -18.53 -18.29 -3.59
CA ASP A 73 -18.48 -19.40 -2.60
C ASP A 73 -17.11 -19.61 -1.93
N ALA A 74 -16.23 -18.61 -1.94
CA ALA A 74 -14.96 -18.62 -1.24
C ALA A 74 -14.65 -17.27 -0.58
N VAL A 75 -13.85 -17.27 0.48
CA VAL A 75 -13.34 -16.03 1.06
C VAL A 75 -12.23 -15.48 0.18
N SER A 76 -12.43 -14.25 -0.28
CA SER A 76 -11.51 -13.48 -1.12
C SER A 76 -10.91 -12.31 -0.35
N ILE A 77 -9.70 -11.92 -0.74
CA ILE A 77 -9.00 -10.72 -0.25
C ILE A 77 -8.78 -9.82 -1.46
N SER A 78 -9.29 -8.60 -1.41
CA SER A 78 -9.12 -7.59 -2.46
C SER A 78 -8.55 -6.29 -1.88
N PRO A 79 -7.98 -5.40 -2.72
CA PRO A 79 -7.55 -4.09 -2.27
C PRO A 79 -8.72 -3.32 -1.64
N GLY A 80 -8.51 -2.82 -0.42
CA GLY A 80 -9.48 -2.03 0.31
C GLY A 80 -9.31 -0.53 0.05
N PRO A 81 -10.28 0.31 0.44
CA PRO A 81 -10.16 1.75 0.32
C PRO A 81 -9.03 2.26 1.20
N VAL A 82 -8.03 2.91 0.60
CA VAL A 82 -6.94 3.55 1.34
C VAL A 82 -7.45 4.76 2.10
N LYS A 83 -6.88 5.00 3.28
CA LYS A 83 -7.12 6.23 4.04
C LYS A 83 -6.84 7.43 3.13
N ASP A 84 -7.76 8.38 3.12
CA ASP A 84 -7.74 9.57 2.25
C ASP A 84 -8.10 9.37 0.77
N ALA A 85 -8.54 8.18 0.35
CA ALA A 85 -9.02 7.97 -1.04
C ALA A 85 -10.15 8.96 -1.41
N ALA A 86 -11.11 9.18 -0.50
CA ALA A 86 -12.19 10.14 -0.71
C ALA A 86 -11.69 11.60 -0.76
N ALA A 87 -10.68 11.94 0.04
CA ALA A 87 -10.08 13.28 0.04
C ALA A 87 -9.26 13.52 -1.25
N GLN A 88 -8.49 12.53 -1.70
CA GLN A 88 -7.79 12.56 -2.99
C GLN A 88 -8.77 12.67 -4.16
N LEU A 89 -9.86 11.90 -4.13
CA LEU A 89 -10.91 12.00 -5.16
C LEU A 89 -11.58 13.37 -5.16
N ALA A 90 -11.86 13.93 -3.98
CA ALA A 90 -12.41 15.28 -3.87
C ALA A 90 -11.46 16.34 -4.41
N GLU A 91 -10.14 16.18 -4.22
CA GLU A 91 -9.13 17.08 -4.79
C GLU A 91 -9.00 16.90 -6.31
N LEU A 92 -9.05 15.67 -6.83
CA LEU A 92 -9.06 15.42 -8.27
C LEU A 92 -10.28 16.07 -8.94
N ILE A 93 -11.48 15.91 -8.36
CA ILE A 93 -12.71 16.55 -8.85
C ILE A 93 -12.62 18.08 -8.77
N ARG A 94 -11.98 18.61 -7.72
CA ARG A 94 -11.77 20.06 -7.58
C ARG A 94 -10.85 20.61 -8.68
N GLN A 95 -9.83 19.85 -9.06
CA GLN A 95 -8.90 20.20 -10.14
C GLN A 95 -9.52 20.02 -11.52
N ASP A 96 -10.31 18.96 -11.69
CA ASP A 96 -11.01 18.64 -12.92
C ASP A 96 -12.48 18.26 -12.66
N PRO A 97 -13.40 19.23 -12.71
CA PRO A 97 -14.82 18.97 -12.50
C PRO A 97 -15.46 18.16 -13.63
N THR A 98 -14.79 17.96 -14.77
CA THR A 98 -15.30 17.12 -15.86
C THR A 98 -15.32 15.64 -15.51
N LEU A 99 -14.59 15.21 -14.47
CA LEU A 99 -14.62 13.86 -13.91
C LEU A 99 -16.00 13.44 -13.37
N LEU A 100 -16.90 14.40 -13.14
CA LEU A 100 -18.28 14.14 -12.73
C LEU A 100 -19.27 14.11 -13.91
N ALA A 101 -18.85 14.51 -15.11
CA ALA A 101 -19.71 14.45 -16.27
C ALA A 101 -19.89 12.98 -16.70
N PRO A 102 -21.10 12.54 -17.07
CA PRO A 102 -21.27 11.22 -17.64
C PRO A 102 -20.42 11.10 -18.91
N ASP A 103 -19.81 9.92 -19.10
CA ASP A 103 -19.09 9.58 -20.34
C ASP A 103 -19.97 10.00 -21.52
N GLN A 104 -19.46 10.93 -22.34
CA GLN A 104 -20.13 11.32 -23.57
C GLN A 104 -19.99 10.11 -24.51
N GLU A 105 -21.14 9.49 -24.81
CA GLU A 105 -21.35 8.25 -25.59
C GLU A 105 -20.32 7.90 -26.67
#